data_AF-A0A2V6VSK2-F1
#
_entry.id   AF-A0A2V6VSK2-F1
#
_cell.length_a   1.000
_cell.length_b   1.000
_cell.length_c   1.000
_cell.angle_alpha   90.00
_cell.angle_beta   90.00
_cell.angle_gamma   90.00
#
_symmetry.space_group_name_H-M   'P 1'
#
loop_
_entity.id
_entity.type
_entity.pdbx_description
1 polymer ?
#
loop_
_entity_poly.entity_id
_entity_poly.type
_entity_poly.pdbx_seq_one_letter_code
_entity_poly.pdbx_strand_id
1 'polypeptide(L)' 'MNGTETARHAGSSEEEGGMLTTCECGVTMEPSSRSAQCQECGAVGCVSCAIQIDTETYCRWCAWLVTRGRVA' A
#
# COMPACT_ATOMS: atom_id res chain seq x y z
N MET A 1 44.40 -31.88 -18.51
CA MET A 1 44.36 -30.40 -18.42
C MET A 1 43.30 -29.90 -19.37
N ASN A 2 42.13 -29.55 -18.84
CA ASN A 2 41.11 -28.80 -19.57
C ASN A 2 40.37 -28.00 -18.51
N GLY A 3 40.56 -26.68 -18.58
CA GLY A 3 39.89 -25.72 -17.72
C GLY A 3 38.50 -25.41 -18.28
N THR A 4 37.54 -25.32 -17.38
CA THR A 4 36.25 -24.67 -17.62
C THR A 4 35.87 -23.92 -16.34
N GLU A 5 36.24 -22.65 -16.32
CA GLU A 5 35.31 -21.55 -16.08
C GLU A 5 34.41 -21.69 -14.84
N THR A 6 35.00 -21.46 -13.66
CA THR A 6 34.20 -21.25 -12.44
C THR A 6 33.50 -19.90 -12.50
N ALA A 7 32.23 -19.98 -12.89
CA ALA A 7 31.09 -19.22 -12.41
C ALA A 7 31.33 -17.74 -12.07
N ARG A 8 30.86 -16.92 -13.01
CA ARG A 8 30.57 -15.50 -12.89
C ARG A 8 29.89 -15.18 -11.56
N HIS A 9 30.42 -14.15 -10.91
CA HIS A 9 29.68 -13.23 -10.05
C HIS A 9 28.31 -12.92 -10.69
N ALA A 10 27.25 -13.20 -9.96
CA ALA A 10 26.03 -12.42 -10.00
C ALA A 10 25.47 -12.44 -8.57
N GLY A 11 25.88 -11.44 -7.78
CA GLY A 11 25.13 -11.08 -6.60
C GLY A 11 23.71 -10.76 -7.05
N SER A 12 22.77 -11.63 -6.73
CA SER A 12 21.39 -11.20 -6.66
C SER A 12 21.33 -10.37 -5.39
N SER A 13 21.43 -9.04 -5.55
CA SER A 13 20.73 -8.15 -4.64
C SER A 13 19.32 -8.71 -4.58
N GLU A 14 18.99 -9.30 -3.44
CA GLU A 14 17.60 -9.43 -3.03
C GLU A 14 17.10 -8.00 -3.04
N GLU A 15 16.54 -7.64 -4.18
CA GLU A 15 15.65 -6.52 -4.36
C GLU A 15 14.74 -6.56 -3.14
N GLU A 16 14.99 -5.63 -2.23
CA GLU A 16 14.13 -5.29 -1.10
C GLU A 16 12.88 -4.67 -1.72
N GLY A 17 12.17 -5.48 -2.51
CA GLY A 17 10.94 -5.17 -3.20
C GLY A 17 9.89 -5.12 -2.13
N GLY A 18 9.88 -4.02 -1.39
CA GLY A 18 8.76 -3.66 -0.55
C GLY A 18 7.52 -3.88 -1.39
N MET A 19 6.72 -4.89 -1.01
CA MET A 19 5.55 -5.33 -1.78
C MET A 19 4.67 -4.12 -2.04
N LEU A 20 4.76 -3.61 -3.27
CA LEU A 20 4.02 -2.45 -3.71
C LEU A 20 2.55 -2.76 -3.53
N THR A 21 1.90 -2.02 -2.63
CA THR A 21 0.51 -2.26 -2.29
C THR A 21 -0.32 -1.40 -3.22
N THR A 22 -1.14 -2.02 -4.06
CA THR A 22 -1.98 -1.26 -5.00
C THR A 22 -3.26 -0.89 -4.29
N CYS A 23 -3.53 0.42 -4.19
CA CYS A 23 -4.80 0.91 -3.70
C CYS A 23 -5.91 0.54 -4.70
N GLU A 24 -7.13 0.36 -4.21
CA GLU A 24 -8.31 0.06 -5.04
C GLU A 24 -8.61 1.13 -6.10
N CYS A 25 -8.06 2.34 -5.96
CA CYS A 25 -8.12 3.38 -7.00
C CYS A 25 -7.13 3.16 -8.16
N GLY A 26 -6.29 2.12 -8.11
CA GLY A 26 -5.26 1.82 -9.11
C GLY A 26 -3.91 2.48 -8.86
N VAL A 27 -3.75 3.22 -7.75
CA VAL A 27 -2.46 3.84 -7.38
C VAL A 27 -1.59 2.82 -6.68
N THR A 28 -0.41 2.58 -7.23
CA THR A 28 0.64 1.78 -6.61
C THR A 28 1.27 2.56 -5.46
N MET A 29 1.29 1.99 -4.27
CA MET A 29 1.85 2.60 -3.06
C MET A 29 3.10 1.86 -2.63
N GLU A 30 4.11 2.60 -2.18
CA GLU A 30 5.21 2.00 -1.44
C GLU A 30 4.74 1.59 -0.04
N PRO A 31 5.14 0.40 0.45
CA PRO A 31 4.75 -0.08 1.79
C PRO A 31 5.31 0.80 2.92
N SER A 32 6.44 1.48 2.71
CA SER A 32 7.03 2.42 3.68
C SER A 32 6.37 3.80 3.68
N SER A 33 5.57 4.11 2.67
CA SER A 33 5.00 5.45 2.50
C SER A 33 3.60 5.49 3.08
N ARG A 34 3.50 5.91 4.35
CA ARG A 34 2.27 6.40 5.03
C ARG A 34 0.98 5.83 4.44
N SER A 35 0.83 4.52 4.58
CA SER A 35 -0.39 3.85 4.17
C SER A 35 -1.48 4.19 5.17
N ALA A 36 -2.65 4.54 4.66
CA ALA A 36 -3.77 4.97 5.49
C ALA A 36 -4.72 3.79 5.64
N GLN A 37 -4.86 3.29 6.87
CA GLN A 37 -5.75 2.17 7.16
C GLN A 37 -7.14 2.69 7.53
N CYS A 38 -8.16 2.17 6.86
CA CYS A 38 -9.54 2.45 7.18
C CYS A 38 -9.90 1.79 8.52
N GLN A 39 -10.46 2.57 9.44
CA GLN A 39 -10.90 2.07 10.74
C GLN A 39 -12.03 1.04 10.62
N GLU A 40 -13.01 1.27 9.73
CA GLU A 40 -14.19 0.39 9.63
C GLU A 40 -13.90 -0.99 9.04
N CYS A 41 -13.13 -1.05 7.94
CA CYS A 41 -12.93 -2.28 7.19
C CYS A 41 -11.47 -2.75 7.14
N GLY A 42 -10.54 -2.01 7.75
CA GLY A 42 -9.11 -2.33 7.73
C GLY A 42 -8.44 -2.13 6.37
N ALA A 43 -9.16 -1.67 5.35
CA ALA A 43 -8.62 -1.48 4.01
C ALA A 43 -7.47 -0.47 4.01
N VAL A 44 -6.35 -0.86 3.43
CA VAL A 44 -5.18 0.00 3.27
C VAL A 44 -5.32 0.78 1.96
N GLY A 45 -5.42 2.09 2.07
CA GLY A 45 -5.59 3.01 0.95
C GLY A 45 -4.42 3.98 0.81
N CYS A 46 -4.29 4.55 -0.39
CA CYS A 46 -3.37 5.65 -0.60
C CYS A 46 -3.86 6.88 0.18
N VAL A 47 -2.94 7.79 0.50
CA VAL A 47 -3.27 9.03 1.23
C VAL A 47 -4.38 9.83 0.53
N SER A 48 -4.50 9.73 -0.81
CA SER A 48 -5.58 10.39 -1.57
C SER A 48 -6.94 9.72 -1.41
N CYS A 49 -7.00 8.42 -1.13
CA CYS A 49 -8.25 7.70 -0.87
C CYS A 49 -8.60 7.63 0.62
N ALA A 50 -7.68 8.06 1.47
CA ALA A 50 -7.85 8.20 2.90
C ALA A 50 -8.61 9.49 3.19
N ILE A 51 -9.75 9.35 3.84
CA ILE A 51 -10.55 10.47 4.31
C ILE A 51 -10.48 10.47 5.83
N GLN A 52 -9.92 11.54 6.39
CA GLN A 52 -9.96 11.75 7.84
C GLN A 52 -11.30 12.39 8.21
N ILE A 53 -12.02 11.73 9.11
CA ILE A 53 -13.24 12.24 9.72
C ILE A 53 -12.97 12.28 11.23
N ASP A 54 -13.02 13.47 11.81
CA ASP A 54 -12.58 13.72 13.20
C ASP A 54 -11.10 13.32 13.39
N THR A 55 -10.84 12.28 14.17
CA THR A 55 -9.50 11.74 14.46
C THR A 55 -9.26 10.38 13.81
N GLU A 56 -10.21 9.88 13.03
CA GLU A 56 -10.18 8.53 12.46
C GLU A 56 -10.02 8.59 10.94
N THR A 57 -9.31 7.60 10.41
CA THR A 57 -9.07 7.47 8.97
C THR A 57 -10.02 6.44 8.38
N TYR A 58 -10.72 6.81 7.31
CA TYR A 58 -11.65 5.95 6.59
C TYR A 58 -11.27 5.86 5.12
N CYS A 59 -11.59 4.75 4.46
CA CYS A 59 -11.53 4.68 3.00
C CYS A 59 -12.70 5.47 2.39
N ARG A 60 -12.59 5.84 1.10
CA ARG A 60 -13.63 6.60 0.37
C ARG A 60 -15.05 6.05 0.58
N TRP A 61 -15.20 4.72 0.62
CA TRP A 61 -16.49 4.05 0.72
C TRP A 61 -17.08 4.16 2.13
N CYS A 62 -16.30 3.80 3.15
CA CYS A 62 -16.72 3.91 4.55
C CYS A 62 -16.94 5.37 4.94
N ALA A 63 -16.09 6.28 4.49
CA ALA A 63 -16.27 7.71 4.70
C ALA A 63 -17.60 8.22 4.12
N TRP A 64 -17.99 7.74 2.94
CA TRP A 64 -19.29 8.07 2.35
C TRP A 64 -20.45 7.57 3.21
N LEU A 65 -20.37 6.35 3.75
CA LEU A 65 -21.40 5.82 4.64
C LEU A 65 -21.48 6.61 5.96
N VAL A 66 -20.33 6.92 6.58
CA VAL A 66 -20.25 7.69 7.82
C VAL A 66 -20.80 9.11 7.62
N THR A 67 -20.43 9.79 6.54
CA THR A 67 -20.92 11.15 6.26
C THR A 67 -22.40 11.17 5.88
N ARG A 68 -22.91 10.15 5.19
CA ARG A 68 -24.35 10.02 4.91
C ARG A 68 -25.18 9.73 6.14
N GLY A 69 -24.63 9.04 7.14
CA GLY A 69 -25.29 8.85 8.43
C GLY A 69 -25.36 10.13 9.29
N ARG A 70 -24.51 11.12 9.02
CA ARG A 70 -24.49 12.42 9.72
C ARG A 70 -25.40 13.48 9.12
N VAL A 71 -25.98 13.25 7.94
CA VAL A 71 -27.01 14.11 7.34
C VAL A 71 -28.38 13.51 7.68
N ALA A 72 -28.76 13.60 8.96
CA ALA A 72 -30.10 13.28 9.45
C ALA A 72 -30.52 14.32 10.48
#